data_AF-A0A3E4LRX8-F1
#
_entry.id   AF-A0A3E4LRX8-F1
#
_cell.length_a   1.000
_cell.length_b   1.000
_cell.length_c   1.000
_cell.angle_alpha   90.00
_cell.angle_beta   90.00
_cell.angle_gamma   90.00
#
_symmetry.space_group_name_H-M   'P 1'
#
loop_
_entity.id
_entity.type
_entity.pdbx_description
1 polymer ?
#
loop_
_entity_poly.entity_id
_entity_poly.type
_entity_poly.pdbx_seq_one_letter_code
_entity_poly.pdbx_strand_id
1 'polypeptide(L)'
;MHQFLRAIGFSDITKKQLNEVINNIIDKPEKLKVTKDSEGNEFAELSCDVAPNMGITVRGIYNDDDSFDIDYYYPYFTGSEKTTNEIIDIEKHSEKESYAGVCDDPNLGVTLIFYLQNVCDYLSEKSYMNREVRAKGAVLSGLSVEGCILLPMKQKKAKTLNTVDSDKMDRKQLIAEAREGNESAMESLTMEDIDLYSSITRRIQNEDILSIVTTYFMPYGIESDQYSVLGDIIEFTEEKNIITNEKIYCIKVSCNDIIFSVCINKNDLIGEPMVGRRFKGNIWMQGSICL
;
A
#
# COMPACT_ATOMS: atom_id res chain seq x y z
N MET A 1 15.28 8.55 11.69
CA MET A 1 15.22 8.82 10.24
C MET A 1 14.33 7.75 9.66
N HIS A 2 13.29 8.13 8.96
CA HIS A 2 12.29 7.19 8.47
C HIS A 2 12.91 6.23 7.44
N GLN A 3 12.76 4.92 7.62
CA GLN A 3 13.41 3.90 6.77
C GLN A 3 13.05 4.05 5.29
N PHE A 4 11.79 4.38 5.01
CA PHE A 4 11.26 4.51 3.66
C PHE A 4 11.62 5.81 2.91
N LEU A 5 12.39 6.73 3.52
CA LEU A 5 12.89 7.91 2.78
C LEU A 5 13.75 7.52 1.57
N ARG A 6 14.46 6.41 1.69
CA ARG A 6 15.26 5.83 0.61
C ARG A 6 14.41 5.49 -0.63
N ALA A 7 13.17 5.06 -0.44
CA ALA A 7 12.25 4.69 -1.52
C ALA A 7 11.94 5.88 -2.45
N ILE A 8 11.86 7.08 -1.89
CA ILE A 8 11.63 8.33 -2.64
C ILE A 8 12.94 9.03 -3.03
N GLY A 9 14.07 8.31 -3.08
CA GLY A 9 15.34 8.84 -3.60
C GLY A 9 16.21 9.57 -2.57
N PHE A 10 16.04 9.35 -1.27
CA PHE A 10 16.95 9.87 -0.24
C PHE A 10 17.83 8.76 0.33
N SER A 11 18.57 8.03 -0.52
CA SER A 11 19.34 6.86 -0.09
C SER A 11 20.56 7.23 0.77
N ASP A 12 21.24 8.32 0.42
CA ASP A 12 22.48 8.78 1.06
C ASP A 12 22.33 10.13 1.80
N ILE A 13 21.10 10.50 2.19
CA ILE A 13 20.86 11.79 2.85
C ILE A 13 21.44 11.82 4.28
N THR A 14 22.16 12.88 4.62
CA THR A 14 22.62 13.10 6.00
C THR A 14 21.53 13.73 6.86
N LYS A 15 21.59 13.55 8.19
CA LYS A 15 20.65 14.19 9.13
C LYS A 15 20.58 15.72 8.97
N LYS A 16 21.72 16.36 8.66
CA LYS A 16 21.77 17.82 8.45
C LYS A 16 20.99 18.24 7.21
N GLN A 17 21.23 17.58 6.08
CA GLN A 17 20.50 17.82 4.84
C GLN A 17 19.01 17.54 4.99
N LEU A 18 18.63 16.48 5.71
CA LEU A 18 17.23 16.19 5.97
C LEU A 18 16.56 17.30 6.79
N ASN A 19 17.23 17.82 7.81
CA ASN A 19 16.72 18.95 8.58
C ASN A 19 16.61 20.23 7.73
N GLU A 20 17.53 20.47 6.79
CA GLU A 20 17.42 21.58 5.84
C GLU A 20 16.19 21.42 4.93
N VAL A 21 15.91 20.20 4.44
CA VAL A 21 14.71 19.92 3.66
C VAL A 21 13.46 20.16 4.51
N ILE A 22 13.41 19.64 5.73
CA ILE A 22 12.27 19.82 6.64
C ILE A 22 12.03 21.31 6.96
N ASN A 23 13.09 22.06 7.27
CA ASN A 23 12.96 23.49 7.53
C ASN A 23 12.47 24.25 6.30
N ASN A 24 12.93 23.88 5.10
CA ASN A 24 12.44 24.49 3.86
C ASN A 24 10.96 24.16 3.61
N ILE A 25 10.48 22.97 4.00
CA ILE A 25 9.05 22.61 3.96
C ILE A 25 8.24 23.50 4.91
N ILE A 26 8.79 23.83 6.08
CA ILE A 26 8.13 24.72 7.05
C ILE A 26 8.09 26.16 6.55
N ASP A 27 9.20 26.65 6.01
CA ASP A 27 9.29 28.03 5.51
C ASP A 27 8.44 28.25 4.25
N LYS A 28 8.37 27.25 3.36
CA LYS A 28 7.68 27.33 2.06
C LYS A 28 7.01 26.00 1.70
N PRO A 29 5.91 25.64 2.36
CA PRO A 29 5.16 24.44 2.02
C PRO A 29 4.50 24.60 0.64
N GLU A 30 4.57 23.56 -0.19
CA GLU A 30 3.79 23.53 -1.44
C GLU A 30 2.32 23.24 -1.17
N LYS A 31 2.06 22.41 -0.15
CA LYS A 31 0.72 22.07 0.33
C LYS A 31 0.70 22.30 1.84
N LEU A 32 -0.27 23.10 2.30
CA LEU A 32 -0.53 23.39 3.70
C LEU A 32 -1.99 23.03 3.99
N LYS A 33 -2.21 22.17 4.98
CA LYS A 33 -3.54 21.89 5.53
C LYS A 33 -3.51 22.11 7.04
N VAL A 34 -4.54 22.75 7.56
CA VAL A 34 -4.68 23.03 9.00
C VAL A 34 -6.06 22.57 9.44
N THR A 35 -6.12 21.87 10.57
CA THR A 35 -7.35 21.40 11.20
C THR A 35 -7.19 21.44 12.72
N LYS A 36 -8.26 21.12 13.45
CA LYS A 36 -8.17 20.85 14.89
C LYS A 36 -7.93 19.35 15.11
N ASP A 37 -6.98 19.03 15.98
CA ASP A 37 -6.76 17.64 16.42
C ASP A 37 -7.83 17.20 17.45
N SER A 38 -7.66 15.99 17.99
CA SER A 38 -8.59 15.45 18.98
C SER A 38 -8.52 16.13 20.36
N GLU A 39 -7.45 16.88 20.64
CA GLU A 39 -7.23 17.63 21.87
C GLU A 39 -7.63 19.12 21.74
N GLY A 40 -7.92 19.56 20.51
CA GLY A 40 -8.34 20.91 20.18
C GLY A 40 -7.21 21.85 19.74
N ASN A 41 -5.99 21.32 19.57
CA ASN A 41 -4.84 22.10 19.10
C ASN A 41 -4.90 22.32 17.58
N GLU A 42 -4.21 23.36 17.10
CA GLU A 42 -4.09 23.65 15.66
C GLU A 42 -3.07 22.72 15.00
N PHE A 43 -3.57 21.60 14.51
CA PHE A 43 -2.78 20.59 13.82
C PHE A 43 -2.61 20.93 12.35
N ALA A 44 -1.37 20.86 11.85
CA ALA A 44 -1.08 21.13 10.45
C ALA A 44 -0.22 20.07 9.77
N GLU A 45 -0.51 19.90 8.49
CA GLU A 45 0.23 19.07 7.54
C GLU A 45 0.88 19.98 6.49
N LEU A 46 2.21 19.90 6.42
CA LEU A 46 3.05 20.62 5.47
C LEU A 46 3.70 19.62 4.54
N SER A 47 3.43 19.69 3.24
CA SER A 47 4.00 18.77 2.26
C SER A 47 4.77 19.49 1.16
N CYS A 48 5.80 18.83 0.64
CA CYS A 48 6.58 19.26 -0.51
C CYS A 48 6.85 18.06 -1.42
N ASP A 49 6.52 18.22 -2.70
CA ASP A 49 6.77 17.19 -3.72
C ASP A 49 8.25 17.18 -4.09
N VAL A 50 8.86 15.99 -4.11
CA VAL A 50 10.25 15.80 -4.55
C VAL A 50 10.32 15.18 -5.94
N ALA A 51 9.22 14.62 -6.41
CA ALA A 51 8.96 14.11 -7.74
C ALA A 51 7.43 13.96 -7.91
N PRO A 52 6.91 13.71 -9.12
CA PRO A 52 5.47 13.56 -9.31
C PRO A 52 4.86 12.53 -8.35
N ASN A 53 3.80 12.93 -7.64
CA ASN A 53 3.05 12.10 -6.69
C ASN A 53 3.85 11.59 -5.47
N MET A 54 5.06 12.08 -5.20
CA MET A 54 5.84 11.68 -4.03
C MET A 54 6.55 12.85 -3.38
N GLY A 55 6.70 12.78 -2.07
CA GLY A 55 7.23 13.89 -1.28
C GLY A 55 7.47 13.54 0.17
N ILE A 56 7.73 14.58 0.95
CA ILE A 56 7.80 14.48 2.40
C ILE A 56 6.68 15.32 2.98
N THR A 57 5.96 14.74 3.93
CA THR A 57 4.98 15.45 4.76
C THR A 57 5.54 15.60 6.17
N VAL A 58 5.45 16.81 6.69
CA VAL A 58 5.77 17.19 8.07
C VAL A 58 4.47 17.50 8.79
N ARG A 59 4.29 16.90 9.96
CA ARG A 59 3.13 17.08 10.83
C ARG A 59 3.57 17.72 12.14
N GLY A 60 2.74 18.62 12.64
CA GLY A 60 3.04 19.40 13.83
C GLY A 60 1.86 20.25 14.28
N ILE A 61 2.11 21.06 15.30
CA ILE A 61 1.12 21.93 15.93
C ILE A 61 1.58 23.37 15.78
N TYR A 62 0.65 24.26 15.44
CA TYR A 62 0.87 25.70 15.56
C TYR A 62 0.58 26.14 17.00
N ASN A 63 1.55 26.83 17.58
CA ASN A 63 1.41 27.47 18.88
C ASN A 63 0.77 28.86 18.74
N ASP A 64 0.30 29.41 19.87
CA ASP A 64 -0.30 30.75 19.95
C ASP A 64 0.62 31.88 19.47
N ASP A 65 1.94 31.65 19.36
CA ASP A 65 2.95 32.60 18.91
C ASP A 65 3.31 32.46 17.42
N ASP A 66 2.48 31.75 16.63
CA ASP A 66 2.69 31.38 15.23
C ASP A 66 3.96 30.51 15.00
N SER A 67 4.55 29.94 16.07
CA SER A 67 5.63 28.96 15.92
C SER A 67 5.08 27.58 15.58
N PHE A 68 5.78 26.86 14.70
CA PHE A 68 5.39 25.51 14.27
C PHE A 68 6.28 24.47 14.96
N ASP A 69 5.68 23.70 15.86
CA ASP A 69 6.35 22.60 16.56
C ASP A 69 6.15 21.28 15.80
N ILE A 70 7.26 20.71 15.34
CA ILE A 70 7.26 19.45 14.58
C ILE A 70 7.04 18.27 15.53
N ASP A 71 6.02 17.46 15.26
CA ASP A 71 5.81 16.17 15.93
C ASP A 71 6.55 15.04 15.18
N TYR A 72 6.27 14.89 13.88
CA TYR A 72 6.96 13.91 13.04
C TYR A 72 6.89 14.23 11.55
N TYR A 73 7.70 13.52 10.76
CA TYR A 73 7.66 13.57 9.30
C TYR A 73 7.65 12.15 8.72
N TYR A 74 7.12 12.02 7.51
CA TYR A 74 7.12 10.76 6.78
C TYR A 74 7.18 10.99 5.26
N PRO A 75 7.81 10.08 4.50
CA PRO A 75 7.72 10.07 3.05
C PRO A 75 6.33 9.61 2.61
N TYR A 76 5.78 10.22 1.57
CA TYR A 76 4.54 9.76 0.94
C TYR A 76 4.75 9.46 -0.53
N PHE A 77 3.91 8.56 -1.03
CA PHE A 77 3.66 8.36 -2.44
C PHE A 77 2.16 8.21 -2.63
N THR A 78 1.56 8.90 -3.59
CA THR A 78 0.13 8.82 -3.87
C THR A 78 -0.11 8.02 -5.16
N GLY A 79 -0.97 7.02 -5.09
CA GLY A 79 -1.44 6.31 -6.28
C GLY A 79 -2.25 7.22 -7.20
N SER A 80 -2.41 6.82 -8.47
CA SER A 80 -3.18 7.57 -9.46
C SER A 80 -4.67 7.19 -9.51
N GLU A 81 -5.02 6.01 -9.02
CA GLU A 81 -6.35 5.41 -9.20
C GLU A 81 -6.89 4.82 -7.90
N LYS A 82 -8.22 4.81 -7.78
CA LYS A 82 -8.93 4.20 -6.66
C LYS A 82 -8.67 2.69 -6.66
N THR A 83 -8.08 2.20 -5.57
CA THR A 83 -7.65 0.80 -5.45
C THR A 83 -8.75 -0.09 -4.89
N THR A 84 -9.52 0.41 -3.91
CA THR A 84 -10.60 -0.35 -3.27
C THR A 84 -11.87 0.48 -3.19
N ASN A 85 -13.02 -0.19 -3.26
CA ASN A 85 -14.34 0.40 -3.01
C ASN A 85 -14.92 -0.02 -1.65
N GLU A 86 -14.16 -0.78 -0.86
CA GLU A 86 -14.60 -1.27 0.43
C GLU A 86 -14.79 -0.13 1.43
N ILE A 87 -15.57 -0.41 2.47
CA ILE A 87 -15.75 0.50 3.59
C ILE A 87 -14.47 0.49 4.41
N ILE A 88 -13.95 1.67 4.72
CA ILE A 88 -12.72 1.84 5.48
C ILE A 88 -13.09 2.38 6.86
N ASP A 89 -12.74 1.62 7.87
CA ASP A 89 -12.76 2.05 9.26
C ASP A 89 -11.41 2.73 9.58
N ILE A 90 -11.45 3.79 10.38
CA ILE A 90 -10.28 4.63 10.66
C ILE A 90 -9.96 4.53 12.14
N GLU A 91 -8.77 4.03 12.45
CA GLU A 91 -8.28 3.83 13.81
C GLU A 91 -7.15 4.81 14.13
N LYS A 92 -7.15 5.37 15.34
CA LYS A 92 -6.07 6.24 15.84
C LYS A 92 -5.00 5.38 16.50
N HIS A 93 -3.73 5.61 16.16
CA HIS A 93 -2.63 4.99 16.89
C HIS A 93 -2.51 5.56 18.30
N SER A 94 -2.07 4.73 19.25
CA SER A 94 -2.05 5.10 20.68
C SER A 94 -0.99 6.15 21.04
N GLU A 95 0.08 6.28 20.24
CA GLU A 95 1.25 7.11 20.59
C GLU A 95 1.26 8.51 19.97
N LYS A 96 0.56 8.74 18.85
CA LYS A 96 0.64 9.99 18.05
C LYS A 96 -0.70 10.34 17.41
N GLU A 97 -0.85 11.59 16.94
CA GLU A 97 -1.88 11.99 15.97
C GLU A 97 -1.58 11.39 14.58
N SER A 98 -1.63 10.06 14.52
CA SER A 98 -1.48 9.26 13.30
C SER A 98 -2.60 8.23 13.27
N TYR A 99 -3.08 7.94 12.07
CA TYR A 99 -4.27 7.12 11.85
C TYR A 99 -3.96 6.01 10.84
N ALA A 100 -4.62 4.88 11.01
CA ALA A 100 -4.62 3.78 10.07
C ALA A 100 -6.02 3.61 9.46
N GLY A 101 -6.05 3.32 8.16
CA GLY A 101 -7.24 2.81 7.51
C GLY A 101 -7.24 1.30 7.58
N VAL A 102 -8.37 0.73 8.01
CA VAL A 102 -8.61 -0.70 8.13
C VAL A 102 -9.77 -1.08 7.22
N CYS A 103 -9.56 -2.05 6.33
CA CYS A 103 -10.63 -2.60 5.51
C CYS A 103 -10.41 -4.09 5.22
N ASP A 104 -11.50 -4.84 5.15
CA ASP A 104 -11.48 -6.25 4.77
C ASP A 104 -11.77 -6.38 3.27
N ASP A 105 -10.71 -6.49 2.45
CA ASP A 105 -10.88 -6.76 1.03
C ASP A 105 -11.04 -8.27 0.78
N PRO A 106 -12.17 -8.72 0.19
CA PRO A 106 -12.45 -10.13 -0.02
C PRO A 106 -11.41 -10.84 -0.91
N ASN A 107 -10.62 -10.10 -1.69
CA ASN A 107 -9.61 -10.68 -2.57
C ASN A 107 -8.27 -10.95 -1.89
N LEU A 108 -7.97 -10.28 -0.77
CA LEU A 108 -6.70 -10.46 -0.06
C LEU A 108 -6.71 -11.62 0.92
N GLY A 109 -7.87 -11.98 1.46
CA GLY A 109 -8.00 -13.01 2.50
C GLY A 109 -7.34 -12.62 3.84
N VAL A 110 -6.91 -11.37 3.98
CA VAL A 110 -6.37 -10.76 5.20
C VAL A 110 -6.96 -9.36 5.35
N THR A 111 -7.10 -8.89 6.59
CA THR A 111 -7.45 -7.50 6.88
C THR A 111 -6.33 -6.59 6.40
N LEU A 112 -6.68 -5.64 5.53
CA LEU A 112 -5.76 -4.65 5.02
C LEU A 112 -5.73 -3.45 5.96
N ILE A 113 -4.54 -3.13 6.44
CA ILE A 113 -4.25 -1.99 7.31
C ILE A 113 -3.24 -1.13 6.57
N PHE A 114 -3.49 0.17 6.45
CA PHE A 114 -2.57 1.07 5.77
C PHE A 114 -2.47 2.40 6.50
N TYR A 115 -1.32 3.05 6.35
CA TYR A 115 -1.07 4.37 6.94
C TYR A 115 -1.91 5.45 6.24
N LEU A 116 -2.71 6.22 7.00
CA LEU A 116 -3.58 7.27 6.46
C LEU A 116 -2.79 8.55 6.14
N GLN A 117 -2.79 8.93 4.86
CA GLN A 117 -2.09 10.13 4.38
C GLN A 117 -2.91 11.40 4.58
N ASN A 118 -4.21 11.39 4.27
CA ASN A 118 -5.08 12.59 4.30
C ASN A 118 -5.83 12.76 5.63
N VAL A 119 -5.08 12.79 6.74
CA VAL A 119 -5.64 12.93 8.10
C VAL A 119 -6.34 14.27 8.30
N CYS A 120 -5.78 15.37 7.79
CA CYS A 120 -6.42 16.68 7.89
C CYS A 120 -7.82 16.71 7.25
N ASP A 121 -8.00 16.05 6.12
CA ASP A 121 -9.30 15.99 5.43
C ASP A 121 -10.30 15.17 6.27
N TYR A 122 -9.86 14.02 6.80
CA TYR A 122 -10.66 13.19 7.69
C TYR A 122 -11.12 13.93 8.94
N LEU A 123 -10.20 14.61 9.62
CA LEU A 123 -10.49 15.37 10.84
C LEU A 123 -11.47 16.52 10.55
N SER A 124 -11.26 17.24 9.45
CA SER A 124 -12.14 18.33 9.02
C SER A 124 -13.57 17.84 8.79
N GLU A 125 -13.74 16.72 8.08
CA GLU A 125 -15.06 16.14 7.86
C GLU A 125 -15.70 15.57 9.13
N LYS A 126 -14.92 14.93 9.98
CA LYS A 126 -15.39 14.41 11.28
C LYS A 126 -15.94 15.54 12.14
N SER A 127 -15.23 16.68 12.20
CA SER A 127 -15.68 17.88 12.91
C SER A 127 -16.94 18.48 12.28
N TYR A 128 -17.05 18.49 10.95
CA TYR A 128 -18.23 19.02 10.25
C TYR A 128 -19.48 18.14 10.46
N MET A 129 -19.34 16.82 10.35
CA MET A 129 -20.45 15.86 10.42
C MET A 129 -20.82 15.45 11.84
N ASN A 130 -19.97 15.75 12.82
CA ASN A 130 -20.12 15.38 14.24
C ASN A 130 -20.42 13.88 14.46
N ARG A 131 -19.86 13.03 13.59
CA ARG A 131 -19.97 11.55 13.62
C ARG A 131 -18.74 10.93 12.98
N GLU A 132 -18.53 9.63 13.20
CA GLU A 132 -17.48 8.90 12.49
C GLU A 132 -17.71 8.91 10.99
N VAL A 133 -16.66 9.27 10.25
CA VAL A 133 -16.64 9.27 8.80
C VAL A 133 -16.17 7.90 8.34
N ARG A 134 -17.04 7.20 7.60
CA ARG A 134 -16.70 5.95 6.90
C ARG A 134 -16.48 6.27 5.44
N ALA A 135 -15.23 6.22 5.02
CA ALA A 135 -14.87 6.46 3.63
C ALA A 135 -15.27 5.26 2.77
N LYS A 136 -15.74 5.54 1.55
CA LYS A 136 -16.08 4.51 0.56
C LYS A 136 -14.93 4.37 -0.42
N GLY A 137 -13.94 3.58 -0.01
CA GLY A 137 -12.77 3.27 -0.79
C GLY A 137 -11.58 4.20 -0.58
N ALA A 138 -10.44 3.74 -1.07
CA ALA A 138 -9.15 4.42 -0.94
C ALA A 138 -8.28 4.22 -2.19
N VAL A 139 -7.36 5.15 -2.34
CA VAL A 139 -6.20 5.04 -3.24
C VAL A 139 -5.05 4.50 -2.40
N LEU A 140 -4.57 3.29 -2.74
CA LEU A 140 -3.48 2.64 -2.02
C LEU A 140 -2.16 2.77 -2.77
N SER A 141 -1.09 2.78 -2.00
CA SER A 141 0.28 2.96 -2.47
C SER A 141 1.27 2.29 -1.52
N GLY A 142 2.36 1.77 -2.06
CA GLY A 142 3.42 1.14 -1.28
C GLY A 142 4.74 1.86 -1.44
N LEU A 143 5.47 2.07 -0.35
CA LEU A 143 6.89 2.46 -0.39
C LEU A 143 7.74 1.21 -0.14
N SER A 144 8.72 0.94 -0.99
CA SER A 144 9.60 -0.23 -0.86
C SER A 144 11.06 0.18 -0.80
N VAL A 145 11.81 -0.47 0.08
CA VAL A 145 13.27 -0.29 0.24
C VAL A 145 14.08 -1.48 -0.28
N GLU A 146 13.41 -2.58 -0.63
CA GLU A 146 14.03 -3.76 -1.19
C GLU A 146 13.03 -4.46 -2.12
N GLY A 147 13.46 -4.74 -3.34
CA GLY A 147 12.60 -5.38 -4.34
C GLY A 147 13.40 -6.19 -5.35
N CYS A 148 12.75 -7.18 -5.93
CA CYS A 148 13.31 -8.02 -6.98
C CYS A 148 12.28 -8.24 -8.08
N ILE A 149 12.73 -8.14 -9.33
CA ILE A 149 11.92 -8.42 -10.50
C ILE A 149 12.10 -9.88 -10.91
N LEU A 150 11.00 -10.62 -10.87
CA LEU A 150 10.94 -12.01 -11.29
C LEU A 150 10.43 -12.13 -12.72
N LEU A 151 10.87 -13.20 -13.39
CA LEU A 151 10.39 -13.55 -14.72
C LEU A 151 8.88 -13.89 -14.71
N PRO A 152 8.21 -13.67 -15.86
CA PRO A 152 6.84 -14.12 -16.06
C PRO A 152 6.72 -15.62 -15.80
N MET A 153 5.56 -16.03 -15.29
CA MET A 153 5.20 -17.44 -15.20
C MET A 153 5.00 -18.01 -16.60
N LYS A 154 5.53 -19.22 -16.87
CA LYS A 154 5.15 -19.96 -18.08
C LYS A 154 3.67 -20.31 -17.99
N GLN A 155 2.83 -19.59 -18.71
CA GLN A 155 1.44 -19.97 -18.89
C GLN A 155 1.39 -21.30 -19.64
N LYS A 156 1.02 -22.40 -18.95
CA LYS A 156 0.60 -23.62 -19.63
C LYS A 156 -0.64 -23.23 -20.42
N LYS A 157 -0.55 -23.29 -21.77
CA LYS A 157 -1.60 -23.00 -22.78
C LYS A 157 -2.93 -22.56 -22.17
N ALA A 158 -3.26 -21.28 -22.35
CA ALA A 158 -4.51 -20.65 -21.92
C ALA A 158 -5.69 -21.63 -21.97
N LYS A 159 -6.12 -22.11 -20.78
CA LYS A 159 -7.54 -22.33 -20.56
C LYS A 159 -8.17 -20.97 -20.85
N THR A 160 -9.04 -20.93 -21.85
CA THR A 160 -9.72 -19.72 -22.35
C THR A 160 -10.16 -18.86 -21.16
N LEU A 161 -9.91 -17.54 -21.16
CA LEU A 161 -10.21 -16.62 -20.05
C LEU A 161 -11.61 -16.86 -19.43
N ASN A 162 -12.60 -17.18 -20.27
CA ASN A 162 -13.97 -17.54 -19.87
C ASN A 162 -14.09 -18.72 -18.89
N THR A 163 -13.14 -19.67 -18.89
CA THR A 163 -13.13 -20.84 -17.99
C THR A 163 -12.51 -20.53 -16.63
N VAL A 164 -11.59 -19.57 -16.55
CA VAL A 164 -10.98 -19.17 -15.27
C VAL A 164 -11.97 -18.32 -14.46
N ASP A 165 -12.72 -17.46 -15.13
CA ASP A 165 -13.78 -16.67 -14.50
C ASP A 165 -14.96 -17.53 -14.05
N SER A 166 -15.35 -18.55 -14.84
CA SER A 166 -16.38 -19.51 -14.42
C SER A 166 -15.94 -20.33 -13.20
N ASP A 167 -14.71 -20.84 -13.19
CA ASP A 167 -14.16 -21.61 -12.06
C ASP A 167 -14.09 -20.73 -10.78
N LYS A 168 -13.75 -19.43 -10.90
CA LYS A 168 -13.78 -18.47 -9.78
C LYS A 168 -15.21 -18.21 -9.28
N MET A 169 -16.20 -18.11 -10.18
CA MET A 169 -17.60 -17.89 -9.83
C MET A 169 -18.21 -19.11 -9.13
N ASP A 170 -17.96 -20.31 -9.64
CA ASP A 170 -18.45 -21.56 -9.06
C ASP A 170 -17.89 -21.78 -7.65
N ARG A 171 -16.60 -21.50 -7.44
CA ARG A 171 -15.99 -21.56 -6.10
C ARG A 171 -16.58 -20.54 -5.14
N LYS A 172 -16.85 -19.30 -5.57
CA LYS A 172 -17.52 -18.28 -4.73
C LYS A 172 -18.92 -18.73 -4.31
N GLN A 173 -19.66 -19.36 -5.22
CA GLN A 173 -20.98 -19.90 -4.92
C GLN A 173 -20.91 -21.04 -3.90
N LEU A 174 -19.99 -21.99 -4.08
CA LEU A 174 -19.77 -23.08 -3.11
C LEU A 174 -19.40 -22.56 -1.71
N ILE A 175 -18.57 -21.50 -1.62
CA ILE A 175 -18.22 -20.87 -0.34
C ILE A 175 -19.45 -20.23 0.33
N ALA A 176 -20.32 -19.58 -0.45
CA ALA A 176 -21.55 -19.00 0.07
C ALA A 176 -22.50 -20.08 0.60
N GLU A 177 -22.73 -21.14 -0.18
CA GLU A 177 -23.59 -22.26 0.21
C GLU A 177 -23.04 -23.01 1.45
N ALA A 178 -21.71 -23.18 1.54
CA ALA A 178 -21.07 -23.77 2.72
C ALA A 178 -21.24 -22.91 3.98
N ARG A 179 -21.21 -21.57 3.85
CA ARG A 179 -21.50 -20.65 4.97
C ARG A 179 -22.95 -20.76 5.46
N GLU A 180 -23.87 -21.13 4.58
CA GLU A 180 -25.28 -21.37 4.91
C GLU A 180 -25.53 -22.78 5.50
N GLY A 181 -24.49 -23.62 5.63
CA GLY A 181 -24.56 -24.95 6.23
C GLY A 181 -24.85 -26.08 5.25
N ASN A 182 -24.65 -25.86 3.94
CA ASN A 182 -24.78 -26.92 2.93
C ASN A 182 -23.63 -27.94 3.03
N GLU A 183 -23.93 -29.14 3.54
CA GLU A 183 -22.98 -30.23 3.75
C GLU A 183 -22.32 -30.69 2.43
N SER A 184 -23.06 -30.72 1.32
CA SER A 184 -22.53 -31.12 0.01
C SER A 184 -21.51 -30.11 -0.55
N ALA A 185 -21.74 -28.81 -0.30
CA ALA A 185 -20.78 -27.76 -0.66
C ALA A 185 -19.51 -27.85 0.21
N MET A 186 -19.66 -28.14 1.50
CA MET A 186 -18.53 -28.36 2.41
C MET A 186 -17.68 -29.57 2.01
N GLU A 187 -18.30 -30.70 1.66
CA GLU A 187 -17.58 -31.89 1.18
C GLU A 187 -16.83 -31.61 -0.13
N SER A 188 -17.46 -30.91 -1.06
CA SER A 188 -16.85 -30.55 -2.35
C SER A 188 -15.62 -29.66 -2.15
N LEU A 189 -15.74 -28.60 -1.34
CA LEU A 189 -14.60 -27.73 -1.00
C LEU A 189 -13.47 -28.51 -0.29
N THR A 190 -13.82 -29.46 0.59
CA THR A 190 -12.83 -30.28 1.30
C THR A 190 -12.07 -31.19 0.34
N MET A 191 -12.75 -31.80 -0.62
CA MET A 191 -12.10 -32.63 -1.64
C MET A 191 -11.20 -31.81 -2.56
N GLU A 192 -11.65 -30.62 -2.99
CA GLU A 192 -10.83 -29.67 -3.76
C GLU A 192 -9.56 -29.27 -3.01
N ASP A 193 -9.66 -29.00 -1.71
CA ASP A 193 -8.52 -28.63 -0.88
C ASP A 193 -7.52 -29.79 -0.73
N ILE A 194 -7.99 -31.04 -0.59
CA ILE A 194 -7.12 -32.23 -0.57
C ILE A 194 -6.36 -32.37 -1.90
N ASP A 195 -7.05 -32.22 -3.02
CA ASP A 195 -6.46 -32.32 -4.35
C ASP A 195 -5.46 -31.19 -4.62
N LEU A 196 -5.78 -29.97 -4.19
CA LEU A 196 -4.90 -28.81 -4.27
C LEU A 196 -3.64 -29.04 -3.44
N TYR A 197 -3.78 -29.48 -2.19
CA TYR A 197 -2.66 -29.76 -1.28
C TYR A 197 -1.74 -30.84 -1.83
N SER A 198 -2.31 -31.94 -2.33
CA SER A 198 -1.57 -33.02 -2.98
C SER A 198 -0.81 -32.54 -4.22
N SER A 199 -1.47 -31.72 -5.05
CA SER A 199 -0.87 -31.14 -6.26
C SER A 199 0.27 -30.18 -5.94
N ILE A 200 0.11 -29.29 -4.95
CA ILE A 200 1.14 -28.36 -4.49
C ILE A 200 2.33 -29.13 -3.92
N THR A 201 2.08 -30.12 -3.07
CA THR A 201 3.15 -30.94 -2.45
C THR A 201 4.04 -31.60 -3.50
N ARG A 202 3.44 -32.18 -4.55
CA ARG A 202 4.19 -32.79 -5.66
C ARG A 202 4.98 -31.76 -6.48
N ARG A 203 4.43 -30.56 -6.66
CA ARG A 203 5.11 -29.48 -7.41
C ARG A 203 6.29 -28.92 -6.62
N ILE A 204 6.14 -28.67 -5.31
CA ILE A 204 7.22 -28.14 -4.45
C ILE A 204 8.47 -29.05 -4.48
N GLN A 205 8.29 -30.36 -4.61
CA GLN A 205 9.42 -31.29 -4.72
C GLN A 205 10.25 -31.14 -6.01
N ASN A 206 9.64 -30.62 -7.08
CA ASN A 206 10.23 -30.64 -8.43
C ASN A 206 10.37 -29.25 -9.06
N GLU A 207 9.70 -28.22 -8.52
CA GLU A 207 9.62 -26.85 -9.05
C GLU A 207 10.01 -25.85 -7.96
N ASP A 208 10.58 -24.71 -8.36
CA ASP A 208 10.82 -23.58 -7.45
C ASP A 208 9.48 -23.01 -6.95
N ILE A 209 9.39 -22.65 -5.67
CA ILE A 209 8.21 -22.06 -5.04
C ILE A 209 7.70 -20.84 -5.83
N LEU A 210 8.60 -19.99 -6.34
CA LEU A 210 8.26 -18.79 -7.13
C LEU A 210 7.76 -19.12 -8.54
N SER A 211 7.87 -20.38 -8.97
CA SER A 211 7.25 -20.93 -10.19
C SER A 211 5.88 -21.59 -9.91
N ILE A 212 5.55 -21.80 -8.64
CA ILE A 212 4.27 -22.38 -8.20
C ILE A 212 3.32 -21.25 -7.83
N VAL A 213 3.79 -20.28 -7.03
CA VAL A 213 3.01 -19.15 -6.54
C VAL A 213 2.95 -18.05 -7.60
N THR A 214 1.74 -17.65 -7.99
CA THR A 214 1.50 -16.56 -8.93
C THR A 214 1.68 -15.20 -8.25
N THR A 215 0.89 -14.96 -7.20
CA THR A 215 0.78 -13.71 -6.45
C THR A 215 0.59 -14.02 -4.97
N TYR A 216 1.03 -13.13 -4.09
CA TYR A 216 0.71 -13.19 -2.67
C TYR A 216 0.76 -11.79 -2.05
N PHE A 217 -0.02 -11.62 -0.99
CA PHE A 217 -0.05 -10.42 -0.17
C PHE A 217 -0.08 -10.88 1.28
N MET A 218 1.01 -10.69 2.02
CA MET A 218 1.16 -11.24 3.38
C MET A 218 1.71 -10.19 4.33
N PRO A 219 1.20 -10.09 5.58
CA PRO A 219 1.79 -9.24 6.59
C PRO A 219 3.29 -9.52 6.78
N TYR A 220 4.08 -8.48 6.97
CA TYR A 220 5.53 -8.58 7.11
C TYR A 220 6.02 -7.63 8.19
N GLY A 221 6.93 -8.09 9.04
CA GLY A 221 7.50 -7.24 10.10
C GLY A 221 6.63 -7.17 11.36
N ILE A 222 6.90 -6.15 12.17
CA ILE A 222 6.24 -5.91 13.47
C ILE A 222 5.05 -4.95 13.31
N GLU A 223 5.15 -4.02 12.35
CA GLU A 223 4.12 -3.02 12.07
C GLU A 223 3.00 -3.64 11.23
N SER A 224 1.76 -3.26 11.52
CA SER A 224 0.57 -3.82 10.89
C SER A 224 0.35 -3.37 9.44
N ASP A 225 1.01 -2.28 9.03
CA ASP A 225 0.92 -1.66 7.71
C ASP A 225 2.05 -2.06 6.76
N GLN A 226 2.86 -3.06 7.14
CA GLN A 226 3.93 -3.61 6.32
C GLN A 226 3.54 -4.96 5.73
N TYR A 227 3.83 -5.13 4.43
CA TYR A 227 3.45 -6.32 3.67
C TYR A 227 4.56 -6.80 2.76
N SER A 228 4.68 -8.12 2.61
CA SER A 228 5.43 -8.74 1.53
C SER A 228 4.46 -9.01 0.39
N VAL A 229 4.81 -8.52 -0.80
CA VAL A 229 3.96 -8.61 -1.99
C VAL A 229 4.70 -9.29 -3.12
N LEU A 230 4.00 -10.20 -3.79
CA LEU A 230 4.33 -10.68 -5.12
C LEU A 230 3.15 -10.41 -6.04
N GLY A 231 3.36 -9.62 -7.09
CA GLY A 231 2.32 -9.27 -8.04
C GLY A 231 2.84 -9.05 -9.45
N ASP A 232 1.93 -9.04 -10.42
CA ASP A 232 2.25 -8.80 -11.82
C ASP A 232 2.40 -7.30 -12.11
N ILE A 233 3.42 -6.94 -12.88
CA ILE A 233 3.66 -5.56 -13.29
C ILE A 233 2.77 -5.23 -14.48
N ILE A 234 1.87 -4.27 -14.29
CA ILE A 234 0.93 -3.80 -15.31
C ILE A 234 1.54 -2.62 -16.07
N GLU A 235 2.20 -1.72 -15.34
CA GLU A 235 2.75 -0.48 -15.85
C GLU A 235 3.92 -0.05 -14.96
N PHE A 236 4.87 0.70 -15.52
CA PHE A 236 5.90 1.35 -14.71
C PHE A 236 6.33 2.69 -15.33
N THR A 237 6.71 3.63 -14.48
CA THR A 237 7.32 4.90 -14.87
C THR A 237 8.64 5.11 -14.12
N GLU A 238 9.57 5.84 -14.74
CA GLU A 238 10.83 6.25 -14.13
C GLU A 238 10.74 7.74 -13.82
N GLU A 239 10.81 8.08 -12.53
CA GLU A 239 10.83 9.44 -12.02
C GLU A 239 12.19 9.79 -11.44
N LYS A 240 12.42 11.07 -11.18
CA LYS A 240 13.70 11.56 -10.64
C LYS A 240 13.45 12.54 -9.50
N ASN A 241 14.08 12.28 -8.36
CA ASN A 241 14.03 13.20 -7.22
C ASN A 241 14.76 14.51 -7.58
N ILE A 242 14.09 15.65 -7.43
CA ILE A 242 14.63 16.97 -7.79
C ILE A 242 15.76 17.43 -6.86
N ILE A 243 15.81 16.92 -5.62
CA ILE A 243 16.79 17.29 -4.60
C ILE A 243 18.06 16.45 -4.74
N THR A 244 17.92 15.12 -4.78
CA THR A 244 19.06 14.19 -4.78
C THR A 244 19.48 13.75 -6.18
N ASN A 245 18.66 13.99 -7.19
CA ASN A 245 18.80 13.47 -8.55
C ASN A 245 18.75 11.94 -8.68
N GLU A 246 18.34 11.23 -7.63
CA GLU A 246 18.18 9.78 -7.66
C GLU A 246 16.98 9.36 -8.54
N LYS A 247 17.13 8.22 -9.22
CA LYS A 247 16.09 7.65 -10.09
C LYS A 247 15.19 6.73 -9.29
N ILE A 248 13.90 6.86 -9.49
CA ILE A 248 12.86 6.16 -8.74
C ILE A 248 11.95 5.46 -9.72
N TYR A 249 11.60 4.22 -9.43
CA TYR A 249 10.59 3.47 -10.18
C TYR A 249 9.25 3.52 -9.47
N CYS A 250 8.23 3.97 -10.20
CA CYS A 250 6.83 3.83 -9.82
C CYS A 250 6.25 2.66 -10.60
N ILE A 251 5.96 1.56 -9.92
CA ILE A 251 5.55 0.29 -10.52
C ILE A 251 4.09 0.04 -10.14
N LYS A 252 3.20 -0.05 -11.13
CA LYS A 252 1.80 -0.44 -10.92
C LYS A 252 1.71 -1.96 -10.90
N VAL A 253 1.26 -2.50 -9.78
CA VAL A 253 1.25 -3.94 -9.49
C VAL A 253 -0.19 -4.44 -9.33
N SER A 254 -0.50 -5.55 -9.99
CA SER A 254 -1.71 -6.34 -9.76
C SER A 254 -1.39 -7.49 -8.83
N CYS A 255 -2.01 -7.52 -7.65
CA CYS A 255 -1.88 -8.61 -6.69
C CYS A 255 -3.27 -9.02 -6.21
N ASN A 256 -3.64 -10.28 -6.45
CA ASN A 256 -4.94 -10.83 -6.05
C ASN A 256 -6.12 -9.91 -6.43
N ASP A 257 -6.20 -9.53 -7.70
CA ASP A 257 -7.26 -8.64 -8.26
C ASP A 257 -7.29 -7.21 -7.67
N ILE A 258 -6.33 -6.83 -6.82
CA ILE A 258 -6.11 -5.46 -6.33
C ILE A 258 -4.96 -4.79 -7.08
N ILE A 259 -5.18 -3.55 -7.50
CA ILE A 259 -4.22 -2.76 -8.27
C ILE A 259 -3.77 -1.54 -7.47
N PHE A 260 -2.46 -1.49 -7.18
CA PHE A 260 -1.85 -0.36 -6.47
C PHE A 260 -0.48 -0.04 -7.04
N SER A 261 0.04 1.13 -6.67
CA SER A 261 1.36 1.58 -7.14
C SER A 261 2.40 1.43 -6.04
N VAL A 262 3.57 0.91 -6.40
CA VAL A 262 4.73 0.76 -5.51
C VAL A 262 5.84 1.69 -5.99
N CYS A 263 6.39 2.47 -5.07
CA CYS A 263 7.53 3.34 -5.31
C CYS A 263 8.78 2.71 -4.68
N ILE A 264 9.84 2.57 -5.48
CA ILE A 264 11.13 2.00 -5.07
C ILE A 264 12.28 2.74 -5.74
N ASN A 265 13.38 2.92 -5.02
CA ASN A 265 14.60 3.46 -5.58
C ASN A 265 15.18 2.50 -6.62
N LYS A 266 15.66 3.03 -7.75
CA LYS A 266 16.34 2.23 -8.77
C LYS A 266 17.53 1.44 -8.22
N ASN A 267 18.26 2.01 -7.25
CA ASN A 267 19.44 1.36 -6.66
C ASN A 267 19.07 0.17 -5.75
N ASP A 268 17.82 0.07 -5.31
CA ASP A 268 17.33 -0.97 -4.40
C ASP A 268 16.53 -2.07 -5.10
N LEU A 269 16.30 -1.88 -6.40
CA LEU A 269 15.58 -2.85 -7.23
C LEU A 269 16.57 -3.79 -7.92
N ILE A 270 16.45 -5.08 -7.62
CA ILE A 270 17.22 -6.12 -8.30
C ILE A 270 16.46 -6.53 -9.58
N GLY A 271 17.11 -6.36 -10.73
CA GLY A 271 16.55 -6.66 -12.04
C GLY A 271 15.80 -5.48 -12.67
N GLU A 272 15.31 -5.68 -13.89
CA GLU A 272 14.69 -4.61 -14.67
C GLU A 272 13.15 -4.75 -14.67
N PRO A 273 12.41 -3.72 -14.24
CA PRO A 273 10.95 -3.75 -14.28
C PRO A 273 10.47 -3.74 -15.73
N MET A 274 9.49 -4.58 -16.04
CA MET A 274 8.89 -4.65 -17.36
C MET A 274 7.47 -5.18 -17.23
N VAL A 275 6.56 -4.67 -18.06
CA VAL A 275 5.18 -5.15 -18.10
C VAL A 275 5.15 -6.66 -18.36
N GLY A 276 4.35 -7.39 -17.58
CA GLY A 276 4.25 -8.85 -17.61
C GLY A 276 5.30 -9.59 -16.79
N ARG A 277 6.33 -8.91 -16.26
CA ARG A 277 7.18 -9.46 -15.19
C ARG A 277 6.47 -9.34 -13.85
N ARG A 278 7.06 -9.91 -12.80
CA ARG A 278 6.50 -9.87 -11.44
C ARG A 278 7.38 -9.06 -10.52
N PHE A 279 6.78 -8.23 -9.70
CA PHE A 279 7.44 -7.52 -8.62
C PHE A 279 7.32 -8.34 -7.33
N LYS A 280 8.45 -8.62 -6.68
CA LYS A 280 8.51 -9.15 -5.32
C LYS A 280 9.21 -8.16 -4.41
N GLY A 281 8.57 -7.71 -3.34
CA GLY A 281 9.21 -6.78 -2.41
C GLY A 281 8.44 -6.61 -1.12
N ASN A 282 9.11 -6.05 -0.13
CA ASN A 282 8.49 -5.63 1.12
C ASN A 282 8.10 -4.16 0.99
N ILE A 283 6.86 -3.85 1.34
CA ILE A 283 6.27 -2.53 1.17
C ILE A 283 5.68 -2.04 2.49
N TRP A 284 5.79 -0.75 2.73
CA TRP A 284 4.98 -0.04 3.70
C TRP A 284 3.77 0.53 2.98
N MET A 285 2.58 0.07 3.37
CA MET A 285 1.32 0.43 2.76
C MET A 285 0.81 1.74 3.32
N GLN A 286 0.52 2.65 2.42
CA GLN A 286 -0.08 3.94 2.69
C GLN A 286 -1.31 4.12 1.80
N GLY A 287 -2.25 4.95 2.25
CA GLY A 287 -3.42 5.24 1.46
C GLY A 287 -4.05 6.58 1.79
N SER A 288 -4.75 7.10 0.78
CA SER A 288 -5.63 8.25 0.92
C SER A 288 -7.07 7.77 0.78
N ILE A 289 -7.91 8.10 1.76
CA ILE A 289 -9.33 7.76 1.72
C ILE A 289 -10.09 8.69 0.76
N CYS A 290 -11.08 8.14 0.08
CA CYS A 290 -12.01 8.90 -0.74
C CYS A 290 -13.18 9.38 0.14
N LEU A 291 -13.11 10.65 0.55
CA LEU A 291 -14.15 11.37 1.28
C LEU A 291 -15.18 11.98 0.31
#